data_AF-A0A959YH06-F1
#
_entry.id   AF-A0A959YH06-F1
#
_cell.length_a   1.000
_cell.length_b   1.000
_cell.length_c   1.000
_cell.angle_alpha   90.00
_cell.angle_beta   90.00
_cell.angle_gamma   90.00
#
_symmetry.space_group_name_H-M   'P 1'
#
loop_
_entity.id
_entity.type
_entity.pdbx_description
1 polymer ?
#
loop_
_entity_poly.entity_id
_entity_poly.type
_entity_poly.pdbx_seq_one_letter_code
_entity_poly.pdbx_strand_id
1 'polypeptide(L)'
;MLRIAIGAVFGCLLLPLKAQEVVDWSADRPLTWADFQGEAEPWGEHEAYTAYEITSGYSTGPDGKLSFHITCRFLKQGSWVSERGRSSETLLAHERLHFDIAEVNARKLRKRLREVPDRELTKERFLDAVRAVHQHMQEEQERYDRETDHGLNAEQQARWRAQVSEALSR
;
A
#
# COMPACT_ATOMS: atom_id res chain seq x y z
N MET A 1 -31.96 -35.72 46.62
CA MET A 1 -30.71 -35.19 47.23
C MET A 1 -29.60 -35.57 46.24
N LEU A 2 -28.76 -34.73 45.65
CA LEU A 2 -28.15 -33.45 46.00
C LEU A 2 -27.75 -32.74 44.67
N ARG A 3 -27.61 -31.41 44.72
CA ARG A 3 -27.48 -30.41 43.64
C ARG A 3 -26.05 -30.32 43.03
N ILE A 4 -25.92 -29.45 42.00
CA ILE A 4 -24.78 -28.55 41.60
C ILE A 4 -24.23 -28.89 40.20
N ALA A 5 -23.97 -27.97 39.26
CA ALA A 5 -24.29 -26.55 39.10
C ALA A 5 -24.06 -26.13 37.63
N ILE A 6 -24.74 -25.06 37.25
CA ILE A 6 -24.56 -24.28 36.02
C ILE A 6 -23.17 -23.65 35.99
N GLY A 7 -22.55 -23.61 34.81
CA GLY A 7 -21.34 -22.83 34.54
C GLY A 7 -21.23 -22.48 33.06
N ALA A 8 -22.11 -21.59 32.60
CA ALA A 8 -21.93 -20.91 31.31
C ALA A 8 -20.89 -19.79 31.48
N VAL A 9 -19.79 -19.87 30.75
CA VAL A 9 -19.09 -18.69 30.24
C VAL A 9 -18.63 -19.04 28.82
N PHE A 10 -19.54 -18.85 27.85
CA PHE A 10 -19.12 -18.58 26.48
C PHE A 10 -18.52 -17.18 26.51
N GLY A 11 -17.25 -17.11 26.92
CA GLY A 11 -16.43 -15.93 26.73
C GLY A 11 -16.22 -15.80 25.23
N CYS A 12 -17.15 -15.14 24.56
CA CYS A 12 -16.87 -14.60 23.25
C CYS A 12 -15.75 -13.59 23.48
N LEU A 13 -14.51 -14.03 23.29
CA LEU A 13 -13.33 -13.18 23.30
C LEU A 13 -13.55 -12.25 22.10
N LEU A 14 -14.16 -11.10 22.34
CA LEU A 14 -14.08 -9.95 21.45
C LEU A 14 -12.60 -9.57 21.43
N LEU A 15 -11.83 -10.25 20.59
CA LEU A 15 -10.51 -9.78 20.20
C LEU A 15 -10.75 -8.39 19.60
N PRO A 16 -10.21 -7.31 20.19
CA PRO A 16 -10.35 -6.00 19.60
C PRO A 16 -9.74 -6.06 18.20
N LEU A 17 -10.54 -5.76 17.18
CA LEU A 17 -10.02 -5.51 15.84
C LEU A 17 -8.98 -4.40 16.00
N LYS A 18 -7.70 -4.70 15.73
CA LYS A 18 -6.68 -3.66 15.71
C LYS A 18 -7.08 -2.64 14.65
N ALA A 19 -7.22 -1.37 15.04
CA ALA A 19 -7.53 -0.31 14.10
C ALA A 19 -6.40 -0.19 13.07
N GLN A 20 -6.76 0.00 11.80
CA GLN A 20 -5.79 0.21 10.73
C GLN A 20 -5.19 1.62 10.85
N GLU A 21 -3.93 1.67 11.25
CA GLU A 21 -3.08 2.85 11.19
C GLU A 21 -2.44 2.96 9.81
N VAL A 22 -2.24 4.21 9.37
CA VAL A 22 -1.68 4.51 8.06
C VAL A 22 -0.45 5.39 8.17
N VAL A 23 0.41 5.26 7.18
CA VAL A 23 1.56 6.15 6.95
C VAL A 23 1.38 6.76 5.57
N ASP A 24 1.20 8.07 5.48
CA ASP A 24 1.27 8.76 4.18
C ASP A 24 2.71 8.68 3.65
N TRP A 25 2.85 8.51 2.34
CA TRP A 25 4.17 8.46 1.70
C TRP A 25 4.95 9.77 1.94
N SER A 26 6.22 9.64 2.30
CA SER A 26 7.15 10.77 2.45
C SER A 26 8.59 10.34 2.16
N ALA A 27 9.30 11.15 1.38
CA ALA A 27 10.72 10.96 1.09
C ALA A 27 11.59 11.02 2.37
N ASP A 28 11.14 11.77 3.38
CA ASP A 28 11.88 12.02 4.62
C ASP A 28 11.59 10.96 5.71
N ARG A 29 10.60 10.09 5.49
CA ARG A 29 10.21 9.03 6.44
C ARG A 29 10.12 7.68 5.72
N PRO A 30 11.26 7.05 5.39
CA PRO A 30 11.25 5.69 4.85
C PRO A 30 10.68 4.71 5.88
N LEU A 31 9.93 3.71 5.39
CA LEU A 31 9.35 2.66 6.24
C LEU A 31 10.45 1.90 7.00
N THR A 32 10.14 1.37 8.17
CA THR A 32 11.04 0.47 8.92
C THR A 32 10.27 -0.77 9.32
N TRP A 33 10.96 -1.84 9.75
CA TRP A 33 10.25 -3.02 10.25
C TRP A 33 9.29 -2.75 11.43
N ALA A 34 9.45 -1.64 12.15
CA ALA A 34 8.49 -1.21 13.19
C ALA A 34 7.12 -0.78 12.64
N ASP A 35 7.03 -0.45 11.35
CA ASP A 35 5.78 -0.11 10.68
C ASP A 35 4.97 -1.35 10.25
N PHE A 36 5.60 -2.53 10.13
CA PHE A 36 4.96 -3.80 9.73
C PHE A 36 4.36 -4.49 10.96
N GLN A 37 3.11 -4.16 11.27
CA GLN A 37 2.44 -4.53 12.51
C GLN A 37 1.35 -5.60 12.35
N GLY A 38 1.15 -6.06 11.12
CA GLY A 38 0.30 -7.19 10.79
C GLY A 38 0.86 -8.52 11.30
N GLU A 39 -0.02 -9.50 11.39
CA GLU A 39 0.37 -10.86 11.77
C GLU A 39 0.93 -11.59 10.55
N ALA A 40 2.15 -12.10 10.68
CA ALA A 40 2.78 -12.88 9.62
C ALA A 40 2.03 -14.20 9.41
N GLU A 41 1.97 -14.66 8.17
CA GLU A 41 1.39 -15.94 7.84
C GLU A 41 2.24 -17.08 8.48
N PRO A 42 1.66 -17.96 9.30
CA PRO A 42 2.45 -18.95 10.05
C PRO A 42 3.21 -19.95 9.17
N TRP A 43 2.77 -20.17 7.93
CA TRP A 43 3.28 -21.18 7.00
C TRP A 43 3.35 -20.68 5.55
N GLY A 44 3.57 -19.38 5.36
CA GLY A 44 3.67 -18.76 4.03
C GLY A 44 5.02 -19.02 3.36
N GLU A 45 5.04 -18.97 2.03
CA GLU A 45 6.29 -18.97 1.24
C GLU A 45 6.99 -17.59 1.27
N HIS A 46 6.26 -16.55 1.66
CA HIS A 46 6.75 -15.17 1.73
C HIS A 46 7.30 -14.85 3.13
N GLU A 47 8.38 -14.08 3.17
CA GLU A 47 9.00 -13.63 4.43
C GLU A 47 8.50 -12.24 4.87
N ALA A 48 7.78 -11.51 3.99
CA ALA A 48 7.14 -10.23 4.28
C ALA A 48 6.00 -9.95 3.29
N TYR A 49 5.19 -8.93 3.62
CA TYR A 49 4.17 -8.38 2.74
C TYR A 49 3.95 -6.88 3.03
N THR A 50 3.87 -6.08 1.97
CA THR A 50 3.59 -4.63 2.04
C THR A 50 2.18 -4.34 1.52
N ALA A 51 1.28 -3.95 2.43
CA ALA A 51 -0.03 -3.43 2.11
C ALA A 51 0.01 -1.90 1.98
N TYR A 52 -0.57 -1.39 0.90
CA TYR A 52 -0.71 0.05 0.64
C TYR A 52 -2.00 0.34 -0.13
N GLU A 53 -2.42 1.60 -0.11
CA GLU A 53 -3.56 2.10 -0.86
C GLU A 53 -3.23 3.43 -1.55
N ILE A 54 -3.80 3.63 -2.74
CA ILE A 54 -3.96 4.97 -3.31
C ILE A 54 -5.36 5.43 -2.94
N THR A 55 -5.48 6.29 -1.93
CA THR A 55 -6.76 6.88 -1.56
C THR A 55 -7.07 8.01 -2.54
N SER A 56 -8.27 8.00 -3.13
CA SER A 56 -8.72 9.05 -4.05
C SER A 56 -10.10 9.56 -3.63
N GLY A 57 -10.26 10.88 -3.65
CA GLY A 57 -11.53 11.56 -3.35
C GLY A 57 -11.73 12.74 -4.29
N TYR A 58 -13.00 13.09 -4.53
CA TYR A 58 -13.36 14.26 -5.32
C TYR A 58 -14.58 14.98 -4.74
N SER A 59 -14.72 16.25 -5.08
CA SER A 59 -15.87 17.09 -4.78
C SER A 59 -16.18 17.99 -5.97
N THR A 60 -17.41 18.49 -6.06
CA THR A 60 -17.81 19.45 -7.10
C THR A 60 -18.18 20.76 -6.45
N GLY A 61 -17.55 21.85 -6.89
CA GLY A 61 -17.81 23.20 -6.40
C GLY A 61 -19.12 23.79 -6.93
N PRO A 62 -19.58 24.93 -6.37
CA PRO A 62 -20.77 25.64 -6.84
C PRO A 62 -20.67 26.11 -8.31
N ASP A 63 -19.46 26.27 -8.84
CA ASP A 63 -19.16 26.61 -10.23
C ASP A 63 -19.18 25.38 -11.18
N GLY A 64 -19.53 24.20 -10.66
CA GLY A 64 -19.56 22.94 -11.39
C GLY A 64 -18.20 22.29 -11.59
N LYS A 65 -17.11 22.85 -11.05
CA LYS A 65 -15.76 22.30 -11.23
C LYS A 65 -15.49 21.15 -10.26
N LEU A 66 -14.89 20.08 -10.78
CA LEU A 66 -14.44 18.95 -9.98
C LEU A 66 -13.06 19.22 -9.40
N SER A 67 -12.95 19.15 -8.08
CA SER A 67 -11.68 19.11 -7.35
C SER A 67 -11.40 17.70 -6.86
N PHE A 68 -10.13 17.31 -6.75
CA PHE A 68 -9.74 15.98 -6.30
C PHE A 68 -8.56 16.01 -5.33
N HIS A 69 -8.47 14.95 -4.53
CA HIS A 69 -7.36 14.69 -3.62
C HIS A 69 -6.93 13.23 -3.77
N ILE A 70 -5.63 13.01 -3.87
CA ILE A 70 -5.02 11.69 -4.06
C ILE A 70 -3.83 11.57 -3.12
N THR A 71 -3.81 10.51 -2.32
CA THR A 71 -2.72 10.15 -1.40
C THR A 71 -2.30 8.71 -1.61
N CYS A 72 -1.03 8.41 -1.32
CA CYS A 72 -0.52 7.06 -1.23
C CYS A 72 -0.22 6.75 0.24
N ARG A 73 -0.78 5.65 0.77
CA ARG A 73 -0.72 5.28 2.18
C ARG A 73 -0.26 3.85 2.36
N PHE A 74 0.65 3.63 3.29
CA PHE A 74 1.04 2.31 3.76
C PHE A 74 0.15 1.89 4.93
N LEU A 75 -0.27 0.62 4.94
CA LEU A 75 -1.21 0.05 5.89
C LEU A 75 -0.46 -0.81 6.90
N LYS A 76 -0.21 -0.30 8.11
CA LYS A 76 0.63 -0.95 9.13
C LYS A 76 0.12 -2.33 9.55
N GLN A 77 -1.16 -2.47 9.88
CA GLN A 77 -1.77 -3.74 10.28
C GLN A 77 -2.03 -4.71 9.12
N GLY A 78 -2.08 -4.21 7.88
CA GLY A 78 -2.14 -5.05 6.68
C GLY A 78 -0.76 -5.55 6.21
N SER A 79 0.33 -4.97 6.74
CA SER A 79 1.71 -5.29 6.33
C SER A 79 2.43 -6.05 7.43
N TRP A 80 3.18 -7.08 7.07
CA TRP A 80 3.83 -7.96 8.04
C TRP A 80 5.22 -8.39 7.58
N VAL A 81 6.02 -8.84 8.54
CA VAL A 81 7.33 -9.46 8.30
C VAL A 81 7.45 -10.66 9.22
N SER A 82 7.94 -11.78 8.70
CA SER A 82 8.23 -12.97 9.49
C SER A 82 9.40 -12.72 10.44
N GLU A 83 9.57 -13.59 11.43
CA GLU A 83 10.73 -13.51 12.33
C GLU A 83 12.06 -13.72 11.58
N ARG A 84 12.07 -14.53 10.51
CA ARG A 84 13.26 -14.77 9.70
C ARG A 84 13.62 -13.55 8.85
N GLY A 85 12.61 -12.92 8.25
CA GLY A 85 12.78 -11.75 7.39
C GLY A 85 13.18 -10.47 8.13
N ARG A 86 12.86 -10.36 9.43
CA ARG A 86 13.03 -9.13 10.22
C ARG A 86 14.48 -8.64 10.36
N SER A 87 15.47 -9.50 10.12
CA SER A 87 16.90 -9.13 10.12
C SER A 87 17.46 -8.77 8.74
N SER A 88 16.66 -8.91 7.69
CA SER A 88 17.10 -8.73 6.30
C SER A 88 16.89 -7.30 5.81
N GLU A 89 17.98 -6.56 5.62
CA GLU A 89 17.95 -5.22 5.01
C GLU A 89 17.63 -5.27 3.51
N THR A 90 17.98 -6.35 2.82
CA THR A 90 17.65 -6.53 1.39
C THR A 90 16.15 -6.73 1.21
N LEU A 91 15.53 -7.54 2.07
CA LEU A 91 14.08 -7.71 2.08
C LEU A 91 13.39 -6.39 2.43
N LEU A 92 13.88 -5.64 3.43
CA LEU A 92 13.31 -4.34 3.76
C LEU A 92 13.39 -3.35 2.59
N ALA A 93 14.51 -3.34 1.88
CA ALA A 93 14.66 -2.52 0.68
C ALA A 93 13.69 -2.94 -0.44
N HIS A 94 13.41 -4.23 -0.56
CA HIS A 94 12.43 -4.76 -1.51
C HIS A 94 11.01 -4.29 -1.18
N GLU A 95 10.59 -4.48 0.08
CA GLU A 95 9.28 -4.08 0.59
C GLU A 95 9.06 -2.55 0.53
N ARG A 96 10.08 -1.75 0.88
CA ARG A 96 10.03 -0.29 0.74
C ARG A 96 9.73 0.14 -0.69
N LEU A 97 10.34 -0.54 -1.68
CA LEU A 97 10.21 -0.14 -3.06
C LEU A 97 8.81 -0.42 -3.62
N HIS A 98 8.09 -1.43 -3.13
CA HIS A 98 6.68 -1.61 -3.45
C HIS A 98 5.86 -0.36 -3.09
N PHE A 99 6.10 0.23 -1.91
CA PHE A 99 5.40 1.44 -1.50
C PHE A 99 5.80 2.65 -2.35
N ASP A 100 7.07 2.76 -2.73
CA ASP A 100 7.55 3.81 -3.63
C ASP A 100 6.94 3.69 -5.04
N ILE A 101 6.79 2.47 -5.58
CA ILE A 101 6.11 2.21 -6.85
C ILE A 101 4.64 2.65 -6.79
N ALA A 102 3.97 2.44 -5.65
CA ALA A 102 2.60 2.91 -5.44
C ALA A 102 2.51 4.45 -5.45
N GLU A 103 3.46 5.16 -4.82
CA GLU A 103 3.51 6.62 -4.87
C GLU A 103 3.81 7.14 -6.29
N VAL A 104 4.71 6.50 -7.03
CA VAL A 104 4.95 6.85 -8.44
C VAL A 104 3.66 6.79 -9.24
N ASN A 105 2.84 5.77 -9.02
CA ASN A 105 1.52 5.65 -9.65
C ASN A 105 0.52 6.71 -9.17
N ALA A 106 0.52 7.05 -7.87
CA ALA A 106 -0.27 8.17 -7.35
C ALA A 106 0.13 9.51 -7.99
N ARG A 107 1.42 9.75 -8.26
CA ARG A 107 1.90 10.93 -9.01
C ARG A 107 1.45 10.92 -10.46
N LYS A 108 1.55 9.77 -11.15
CA LYS A 108 1.04 9.60 -12.51
C LYS A 108 -0.46 9.95 -12.58
N LEU A 109 -1.27 9.48 -11.63
CA LEU A 109 -2.69 9.80 -11.55
C LEU A 109 -2.93 11.31 -11.35
N ARG A 110 -2.26 11.91 -10.36
CA ARG A 110 -2.35 13.34 -10.08
C ARG A 110 -2.00 14.19 -11.30
N LYS A 111 -0.93 13.82 -12.03
CA LYS A 111 -0.52 14.49 -13.27
C LYS A 111 -1.59 14.36 -14.35
N ARG A 112 -2.03 13.13 -14.65
CA ARG A 112 -3.05 12.85 -15.68
C ARG A 112 -4.33 13.64 -15.45
N LEU A 113 -4.81 13.72 -14.21
CA LEU A 113 -6.03 14.46 -13.89
C LEU A 113 -5.85 15.98 -13.99
N ARG A 114 -4.68 16.52 -13.61
CA ARG A 114 -4.37 17.96 -13.77
C ARG A 114 -4.25 18.41 -15.22
N GLU A 115 -3.90 17.51 -16.12
CA GLU A 115 -3.79 17.80 -17.56
C GLU A 115 -5.17 17.80 -18.27
N VAL A 116 -6.23 17.33 -17.60
CA VAL A 116 -7.59 17.40 -18.12
C VAL A 116 -8.15 18.82 -17.91
N PRO A 117 -8.66 19.50 -18.96
CA PRO A 117 -9.31 20.80 -18.79
C PRO A 117 -10.50 20.70 -17.81
N ASP A 118 -10.67 21.67 -16.91
CA ASP A 118 -11.72 21.69 -15.88
C ASP A 118 -13.12 21.31 -16.42
N ARG A 119 -13.51 21.89 -17.56
CA ARG A 119 -14.83 21.67 -18.20
C ARG A 119 -15.04 20.23 -18.69
N GLU A 120 -13.95 19.48 -18.83
CA GLU A 120 -13.94 18.10 -19.32
C GLU A 120 -13.66 17.10 -18.21
N LEU A 121 -13.31 17.53 -17.00
CA LEU A 121 -13.05 16.64 -15.87
C LEU A 121 -14.36 16.22 -15.20
N THR A 122 -15.02 15.23 -15.80
CA THR A 122 -16.23 14.65 -15.24
C THR A 122 -15.90 13.59 -14.17
N LYS A 123 -16.91 13.24 -13.35
CA LYS A 123 -16.82 12.13 -12.41
C LYS A 123 -16.41 10.82 -13.10
N GLU A 124 -16.98 10.53 -14.26
CA GLU A 124 -16.70 9.32 -15.04
C GLU A 124 -15.22 9.28 -15.43
N ARG A 125 -14.69 10.38 -15.97
CA ARG A 125 -13.27 10.46 -16.35
C ARG A 125 -12.35 10.38 -15.15
N PHE A 126 -12.72 10.95 -14.01
CA PHE A 126 -11.98 10.78 -12.76
C PHE A 126 -11.90 9.30 -12.36
N LEU A 127 -13.06 8.61 -12.32
CA LEU A 127 -13.12 7.20 -11.95
C LEU A 127 -12.42 6.28 -12.97
N ASP A 128 -12.49 6.59 -14.25
CA ASP A 128 -11.74 5.88 -15.31
C ASP A 128 -10.23 6.02 -15.12
N ALA A 129 -9.75 7.23 -14.82
CA ALA A 129 -8.33 7.47 -14.57
C ALA A 129 -7.84 6.73 -13.32
N VAL A 130 -8.63 6.73 -12.25
CA VAL A 130 -8.34 5.97 -11.02
C VAL A 130 -8.21 4.49 -11.34
N ARG A 131 -9.22 3.88 -12.00
CA ARG A 131 -9.18 2.46 -12.38
C ARG A 131 -7.97 2.11 -13.24
N ALA A 132 -7.69 2.93 -14.26
CA ALA A 132 -6.56 2.69 -15.15
C ALA A 132 -5.22 2.71 -14.41
N VAL A 133 -5.05 3.61 -13.43
CA VAL A 133 -3.82 3.66 -12.62
C VAL A 133 -3.72 2.47 -11.68
N HIS A 134 -4.82 2.01 -11.07
CA HIS A 134 -4.77 0.81 -10.23
C HIS A 134 -4.38 -0.44 -11.03
N GLN A 135 -4.94 -0.61 -12.24
CA GLN A 135 -4.56 -1.70 -13.15
C GLN A 135 -3.08 -1.63 -13.52
N HIS A 136 -2.61 -0.47 -13.95
CA HIS A 136 -1.21 -0.28 -14.31
C HIS A 136 -0.27 -0.51 -13.12
N MET A 137 -0.63 -0.01 -11.93
CA MET A 137 0.15 -0.23 -10.71
C MET A 137 0.27 -1.72 -10.39
N GLN A 138 -0.82 -2.49 -10.49
CA GLN A 138 -0.77 -3.94 -10.27
C GLN A 138 0.21 -4.62 -11.24
N GLU A 139 0.14 -4.28 -12.53
CA GLU A 139 1.06 -4.81 -13.54
C GLU A 139 2.54 -4.44 -13.24
N GLU A 140 2.79 -3.21 -12.76
CA GLU A 140 4.14 -2.77 -12.37
C GLU A 140 4.66 -3.52 -11.14
N GLN A 141 3.82 -3.78 -10.14
CA GLN A 141 4.21 -4.52 -8.94
C GLN A 141 4.54 -5.98 -9.27
N GLU A 142 3.68 -6.66 -10.03
CA GLU A 142 3.95 -8.02 -10.48
C GLU A 142 5.21 -8.09 -11.36
N ARG A 143 5.46 -7.07 -12.19
CA ARG A 143 6.69 -6.99 -12.99
C ARG A 143 7.92 -6.84 -12.10
N TYR A 144 7.85 -5.97 -11.10
CA TYR A 144 8.93 -5.75 -10.16
C TYR A 144 9.26 -7.02 -9.37
N ASP A 145 8.26 -7.72 -8.83
CA ASP A 145 8.44 -9.01 -8.16
C ASP A 145 9.14 -10.03 -9.05
N ARG A 146 8.63 -10.25 -10.27
CA ARG A 146 9.20 -11.22 -11.22
C ARG A 146 10.62 -10.87 -11.63
N GLU A 147 10.89 -9.60 -11.96
CA GLU A 147 12.20 -9.18 -12.46
C GLU A 147 13.27 -9.17 -11.39
N THR A 148 12.88 -8.94 -10.13
CA THR A 148 13.81 -8.96 -9.00
C THR A 148 13.90 -10.32 -8.33
N ASP A 149 13.16 -11.32 -8.80
CA ASP A 149 13.02 -12.62 -8.13
C ASP A 149 12.65 -12.43 -6.65
N HIS A 150 11.58 -11.66 -6.40
CA HIS A 150 11.14 -11.24 -5.06
C HIS A 150 12.27 -10.64 -4.20
N GLY A 151 13.09 -9.78 -4.84
CA GLY A 151 14.22 -9.09 -4.20
C GLY A 151 15.53 -9.88 -4.11
N LEU A 152 15.58 -11.13 -4.60
CA LEU A 152 16.80 -11.95 -4.59
C LEU A 152 17.81 -11.54 -5.67
N ASN A 153 17.37 -10.95 -6.77
CA ASN A 153 18.21 -10.42 -7.83
C ASN A 153 18.64 -8.97 -7.54
N ALA A 154 19.81 -8.83 -6.91
CA ALA A 154 20.36 -7.54 -6.51
C ALA A 154 20.59 -6.54 -7.66
N GLU A 155 20.95 -7.02 -8.86
CA GLU A 155 21.16 -6.15 -10.02
C GLU A 155 19.84 -5.53 -10.47
N GLN A 156 18.79 -6.35 -10.60
CA GLN A 156 17.47 -5.89 -11.00
C GLN A 156 16.85 -5.00 -9.92
N GLN A 157 17.04 -5.34 -8.65
CA GLN A 157 16.64 -4.50 -7.51
C GLN A 157 17.24 -3.09 -7.59
N ALA A 158 18.54 -3.00 -7.90
CA ALA A 158 19.23 -1.71 -8.04
C ALA A 158 18.72 -0.90 -9.23
N ARG A 159 18.44 -1.56 -10.37
CA ARG A 159 17.86 -0.91 -11.57
C ARG A 159 16.48 -0.33 -11.28
N TRP A 160 15.60 -1.11 -10.64
CA TRP A 160 14.27 -0.64 -10.23
C TRP A 160 14.36 0.52 -9.25
N ARG A 161 15.24 0.45 -8.25
CA ARG A 161 15.46 1.53 -7.30
C ARG A 161 15.87 2.83 -7.98
N ALA A 162 16.77 2.76 -8.96
CA ALA A 162 17.19 3.95 -9.72
C ALA A 162 16.04 4.56 -10.52
N GLN A 163 15.27 3.73 -11.24
CA GLN A 163 14.12 4.17 -12.04
C GLN A 163 13.02 4.82 -11.17
N VAL A 164 12.68 4.19 -10.06
CA VAL A 164 11.66 4.69 -9.12
C VAL A 164 12.14 5.98 -8.44
N SER A 165 13.41 6.04 -8.01
CA SER A 165 13.99 7.26 -7.45
C SER A 165 13.98 8.42 -8.44
N GLU A 166 14.27 8.17 -9.71
CA GLU A 166 14.18 9.20 -10.75
C GLU A 166 12.73 9.69 -10.89
N ALA A 167 11.76 8.78 -10.94
CA ALA A 167 10.35 9.12 -11.06
C ALA A 167 9.82 9.92 -9.84
N LEU A 168 10.33 9.64 -8.63
CA LEU A 168 9.99 10.36 -7.40
C LEU A 168 10.68 11.73 -7.27
N SER A 169 11.66 12.04 -8.12
CA SER A 169 12.32 13.35 -8.16
C SER A 169 11.63 14.36 -9.09
N ARG A 170 10.64 13.90 -9.86
CA ARG A 170 9.85 14.68 -10.82
C ARG A 170 8.49 15.09 -10.24
#